data_AF-X1D8I7-F1
#
_entry.id   AF-X1D8I7-F1
#
_cell.length_a   1.000
_cell.length_b   1.000
_cell.length_c   1.000
_cell.angle_alpha   90.00
_cell.angle_beta   90.00
_cell.angle_gamma   90.00
#
_symmetry.space_group_name_H-M   'P 1'
#
loop_
_entity.id
_entity.type
_entity.pdbx_description
1 polymer ?
#
loop_
_entity_poly.entity_id
_entity_poly.type
_entity_poly.pdbx_seq_one_letter_code
_entity_poly.pdbx_strand_id
1 'polypeptide(L)'
;HISEASQIRLREAVERAIDLAGNDLLVIKKTGEEEYYSLSLLCPYCKISLPELEPRAFSFNSPYGACPYCHGLGLRTRLNAKGEYEFTGDVCQVCKGGRLKKESLAVEVGGKNIFELASLPVNQLINEFDLFDFENKQQKIAYKIQKEIISRLKVIEKLGMSYLQLTRTTASLSGGEARRIRLAAQVGMGLRGVLYVLDEPTIGLHQRDNARLISLLKAIRDEGNSVVVVEHDEQTIRAADYILDLGPGAGEK
;
A
#
# COMPACT_ATOMS: atom_id res chain seq x y z
N HIS A 1 -23.38 30.86 -26.98
CA HIS A 1 -23.79 29.62 -27.68
C HIS A 1 -22.97 29.48 -28.95
N ILE A 2 -22.21 28.39 -29.07
CA ILE A 2 -21.45 28.05 -30.29
C ILE A 2 -22.40 27.27 -31.20
N SER A 3 -22.45 27.58 -32.49
CA SER A 3 -23.29 26.83 -33.44
C SER A 3 -22.75 25.41 -33.65
N GLU A 4 -23.62 24.47 -34.00
CA GLU A 4 -23.24 23.08 -34.25
C GLU A 4 -22.19 22.97 -35.36
N ALA A 5 -22.33 23.75 -36.44
CA ALA A 5 -21.35 23.85 -37.51
C ALA A 5 -19.98 24.37 -37.02
N SER A 6 -19.97 25.33 -36.09
CA SER A 6 -18.73 25.81 -35.48
C SER A 6 -18.10 24.79 -34.53
N GLN A 7 -18.88 23.95 -33.85
CA GLN A 7 -18.34 22.86 -33.03
C GLN A 7 -17.65 21.79 -33.87
N ILE A 8 -18.27 21.36 -34.99
CA ILE A 8 -17.67 20.37 -35.91
C ILE A 8 -16.34 20.89 -36.45
N ARG A 9 -16.35 22.13 -36.97
CA ARG A 9 -15.15 22.75 -37.53
C ARG A 9 -14.05 22.95 -36.48
N LEU A 10 -14.41 23.27 -35.24
CA LEU A 10 -13.45 23.36 -34.14
C LEU A 10 -12.85 21.98 -33.82
N ARG A 11 -13.67 20.94 -33.76
CA ARG A 11 -13.21 19.57 -33.48
C ARG A 11 -12.20 19.11 -34.55
N GLU A 12 -12.53 19.28 -35.82
CA GLU A 12 -11.62 18.92 -36.93
C GLU A 12 -10.30 19.70 -36.92
N ALA A 13 -10.34 20.97 -36.50
CA ALA A 13 -9.14 21.79 -36.39
C ALA A 13 -8.26 21.33 -35.23
N VAL A 14 -8.87 20.98 -34.09
CA VAL A 14 -8.19 20.44 -32.91
C VAL A 14 -7.58 19.08 -33.21
N GLU A 15 -8.35 18.15 -33.78
CA GLU A 15 -7.86 16.82 -34.18
C GLU A 15 -6.65 16.92 -35.11
N ARG A 16 -6.74 17.76 -36.16
CA ARG A 16 -5.60 17.99 -37.07
C ARG A 16 -4.39 18.61 -36.39
N ALA A 17 -4.59 19.57 -35.49
CA ALA A 17 -3.48 20.20 -34.78
C ALA A 17 -2.75 19.21 -33.86
N ILE A 18 -3.51 18.39 -33.13
CA ILE A 18 -2.99 17.33 -32.25
C ILE A 18 -2.21 16.29 -33.07
N ASP A 19 -2.74 15.84 -34.21
CA ASP A 19 -2.06 14.88 -35.09
C ASP A 19 -0.75 15.43 -35.65
N LEU A 20 -0.73 16.71 -36.06
CA LEU A 20 0.47 17.35 -36.59
C LEU A 20 1.54 17.63 -35.52
N ALA A 21 1.11 17.93 -34.30
CA ALA A 21 1.99 18.31 -33.19
C ALA A 21 2.33 17.14 -32.24
N GLY A 22 1.83 15.92 -32.50
CA GLY A 22 2.16 14.74 -31.72
C GLY A 22 1.58 14.78 -30.30
N ASN A 23 0.27 15.06 -30.19
CA ASN A 23 -0.55 15.16 -28.96
C ASN A 23 -0.64 16.53 -28.29
N ASP A 24 -0.02 17.57 -28.83
CA ASP A 24 0.00 18.90 -28.25
C ASP A 24 -0.88 19.90 -29.00
N LEU A 25 -1.38 20.93 -28.31
CA LEU A 25 -2.21 21.97 -28.89
C LEU A 25 -1.94 23.31 -28.20
N LEU A 26 -1.61 24.33 -28.98
CA LEU A 26 -1.53 25.72 -28.52
C LEU A 26 -2.74 26.50 -29.06
N VAL A 27 -3.53 27.07 -28.15
CA VAL A 27 -4.67 27.93 -28.48
C VAL A 27 -4.29 29.37 -28.20
N ILE A 28 -4.36 30.22 -29.21
CA ILE A 28 -4.14 31.66 -29.07
C ILE A 28 -5.50 32.35 -29.06
N LYS A 29 -5.87 32.94 -27.92
CA LYS A 29 -7.11 33.71 -27.78
C LYS A 29 -7.00 35.03 -28.55
N LYS A 30 -8.16 35.62 -28.87
CA LYS A 30 -8.22 36.96 -29.49
C LYS A 30 -7.56 38.07 -28.65
N THR A 31 -7.42 37.84 -27.35
CA THR A 31 -6.71 38.74 -26.42
C THR A 31 -5.18 38.68 -26.57
N GLY A 32 -4.65 37.72 -27.33
CA GLY A 32 -3.22 37.42 -27.41
C GLY A 32 -2.74 36.45 -26.32
N GLU A 33 -3.62 36.00 -25.43
CA GLU A 33 -3.29 34.98 -24.43
C GLU A 33 -3.12 33.61 -25.08
N GLU A 34 -2.08 32.89 -24.64
CA GLU A 34 -1.78 31.54 -25.07
C GLU A 34 -2.23 30.51 -24.02
N GLU A 35 -2.95 29.47 -24.44
CA GLU A 35 -3.31 28.32 -23.62
C GLU A 35 -2.78 27.04 -24.26
N TYR A 36 -2.04 26.26 -23.50
CA TYR A 36 -1.44 25.01 -23.97
C TYR A 36 -2.19 23.80 -23.41
N TYR A 37 -2.44 22.83 -24.27
CA TYR A 37 -3.06 21.54 -23.96
C TYR A 37 -2.21 20.40 -24.50
N SER A 38 -2.24 19.25 -23.83
CA SER A 38 -1.63 18.01 -24.30
C SER A 38 -2.54 16.84 -23.97
N LEU A 39 -2.61 15.85 -24.87
CA LEU A 39 -3.24 14.55 -24.57
C LEU A 39 -2.32 13.63 -23.74
N SER A 40 -1.05 14.01 -23.59
CA SER A 40 -0.10 13.33 -22.70
C SER A 40 -0.09 13.99 -21.33
N LEU A 41 0.40 13.30 -20.30
CA LEU A 41 0.63 13.88 -18.98
C LEU A 41 1.87 14.80 -19.00
N LEU A 42 1.80 15.89 -19.75
CA LEU A 42 2.87 16.86 -19.91
C LEU A 42 2.57 18.14 -19.13
N CYS A 43 3.54 18.59 -18.35
CA CYS A 43 3.49 19.89 -17.68
C CYS A 43 3.75 21.01 -18.69
N PRO A 44 2.78 21.91 -18.97
CA PRO A 44 2.93 22.98 -19.97
C PRO A 44 4.05 23.99 -19.64
N TYR A 45 4.33 24.18 -18.36
CA TYR A 45 5.32 25.15 -17.89
C TYR A 45 6.73 24.57 -17.84
N CYS A 46 6.85 23.34 -17.32
CA CYS A 46 8.13 22.71 -17.03
C CYS A 46 8.57 21.70 -18.09
N LYS A 47 7.70 21.37 -19.05
CA LYS A 47 7.93 20.43 -20.17
C LYS A 47 8.37 19.03 -19.71
N ILE A 48 8.00 18.65 -18.50
CA ILE A 48 8.21 17.31 -17.94
C ILE A 48 7.00 16.46 -18.31
N SER A 49 7.25 15.34 -18.99
CA SER A 49 6.25 14.33 -19.28
C SER A 49 6.27 13.26 -18.19
N LEU A 50 5.11 13.02 -17.58
CA LEU A 50 4.88 11.89 -16.70
C LEU A 50 4.56 10.66 -17.56
N PRO A 51 5.22 9.51 -17.30
CA PRO A 51 4.83 8.27 -17.95
C PRO A 51 3.41 7.87 -17.54
N GLU A 52 2.81 6.97 -18.31
CA GLU A 52 1.49 6.42 -17.99
C GLU A 52 1.47 5.84 -16.56
N LEU A 53 0.39 6.13 -15.83
CA LEU A 53 0.29 5.76 -14.42
C LEU A 53 -0.08 4.29 -14.29
N GLU A 54 0.95 3.47 -14.07
CA GLU A 54 0.81 2.03 -13.85
C GLU A 54 1.25 1.63 -12.43
N PRO A 55 0.71 0.53 -11.86
CA PRO A 55 1.12 0.06 -10.52
C PRO A 55 2.64 -0.13 -10.35
N ARG A 56 3.35 -0.54 -11.41
CA ARG A 56 4.82 -0.70 -11.39
C ARG A 56 5.58 0.61 -11.18
N ALA A 57 5.00 1.76 -11.54
CA ALA A 57 5.57 3.07 -11.27
C ALA A 57 5.58 3.38 -9.77
N PHE A 58 4.72 2.73 -8.98
CA PHE A 58 4.63 2.89 -7.52
C PHE A 58 5.31 1.76 -6.74
N SER A 59 6.07 0.90 -7.42
CA SER A 59 6.81 -0.20 -6.80
C SER A 59 8.30 0.13 -6.68
N PHE A 60 8.81 0.20 -5.45
CA PHE A 60 10.24 0.35 -5.18
C PHE A 60 11.04 -0.94 -5.49
N ASN A 61 10.36 -2.06 -5.73
CA ASN A 61 10.97 -3.33 -6.16
C ASN A 61 11.07 -3.42 -7.69
N SER A 62 10.62 -2.38 -8.41
CA SER A 62 10.67 -2.32 -9.87
C SER A 62 11.59 -1.16 -10.29
N PRO A 63 12.48 -1.34 -11.27
CA PRO A 63 13.30 -0.24 -11.79
C PRO A 63 12.46 0.90 -12.41
N TYR A 64 11.20 0.61 -12.75
CA TYR A 64 10.24 1.60 -13.24
C TYR A 64 9.89 2.64 -12.17
N GLY A 65 9.64 2.20 -10.93
CA GLY A 65 9.25 3.09 -9.82
C GLY A 65 10.37 3.41 -8.83
N ALA A 66 11.39 2.57 -8.73
CA ALA A 66 12.46 2.70 -7.73
C ALA A 66 13.28 3.98 -7.90
N CYS A 67 13.58 4.64 -6.79
CA CYS A 67 14.49 5.77 -6.76
C CYS A 67 15.87 5.36 -7.34
N PRO A 68 16.41 6.05 -8.36
CA PRO A 68 17.65 5.64 -9.02
C PRO A 68 18.89 5.81 -8.14
N TYR A 69 18.82 6.65 -7.10
CA TYR A 69 19.96 6.94 -6.22
C TYR A 69 20.13 5.91 -5.11
N CYS A 70 19.03 5.35 -4.62
CA CYS A 70 19.06 4.33 -3.56
C CYS A 70 18.52 2.97 -4.02
N HIS A 71 18.25 2.80 -5.31
CA HIS A 71 17.73 1.57 -5.92
C HIS A 71 16.50 1.02 -5.19
N GLY A 72 15.61 1.91 -4.73
CA GLY A 72 14.41 1.49 -4.02
C GLY A 72 14.62 1.06 -2.57
N LEU A 73 15.75 1.38 -1.94
CA LEU A 73 16.02 1.03 -0.55
C LEU A 73 15.56 2.08 0.45
N GLY A 74 15.55 3.35 0.03
CA GLY A 74 15.21 4.49 0.90
C GLY A 74 16.36 4.96 1.80
N LEU A 75 17.48 4.24 1.82
CA LEU A 75 18.69 4.58 2.55
C LEU A 75 19.77 5.12 1.62
N ARG A 76 20.73 5.87 2.18
CA ARG A 76 21.91 6.35 1.47
C ARG A 76 22.81 5.16 1.16
N THR A 77 23.35 5.16 -0.06
CA THR A 77 24.27 4.15 -0.56
C THR A 77 25.66 4.76 -0.73
N ARG A 78 26.70 3.95 -0.54
CA ARG A 78 28.10 4.27 -0.81
C ARG A 78 28.76 3.10 -1.53
N LEU A 79 29.80 3.36 -2.33
CA LEU A 79 30.60 2.29 -2.91
C LEU A 79 31.63 1.82 -1.88
N ASN A 80 31.70 0.50 -1.67
CA ASN A 80 32.74 -0.11 -0.85
C ASN A 80 34.05 -0.23 -1.67
N ALA A 81 35.13 -0.68 -1.02
CA ALA A 81 36.44 -0.85 -1.67
C ALA A 81 36.45 -1.85 -2.85
N LYS A 82 35.40 -2.67 -3.00
CA LYS A 82 35.21 -3.63 -4.09
C LYS A 82 34.34 -3.07 -5.23
N GLY A 83 33.90 -1.82 -5.14
CA GLY A 83 33.00 -1.21 -6.13
C GLY A 83 31.55 -1.67 -6.02
N GLU A 84 31.15 -2.28 -4.90
CA GLU A 84 29.78 -2.71 -4.64
C GLU A 84 29.04 -1.65 -3.79
N TYR A 85 27.73 -1.54 -3.96
CA TYR A 85 26.92 -0.63 -3.15
C TYR A 85 26.68 -1.19 -1.75
N GLU A 86 27.03 -0.39 -0.73
CA GLU A 86 26.77 -0.63 0.69
C GLU A 86 25.85 0.46 1.25
N PHE A 87 24.98 0.11 2.19
CA PHE A 87 24.00 1.04 2.78
C PHE A 87 24.54 1.62 4.09
N THR A 88 24.43 2.95 4.25
CA THR A 88 25.04 3.64 5.40
C THR A 88 24.10 3.81 6.59
N GLY A 89 22.86 3.30 6.51
CA GLY A 89 21.83 3.48 7.53
C GLY A 89 21.14 4.84 7.52
N ASP A 90 21.75 5.86 6.89
CA ASP A 90 21.14 7.19 6.74
C ASP A 90 19.99 7.17 5.73
N VAL A 91 19.04 8.09 5.88
CA VAL A 91 17.96 8.28 4.91
C VAL A 91 18.50 8.81 3.58
N CYS A 92 18.00 8.28 2.47
CA CYS A 92 18.33 8.77 1.13
C CYS A 92 17.88 10.23 0.96
N GLN A 93 18.81 11.12 0.60
CA GLN A 93 18.54 12.56 0.48
C GLN A 93 17.64 12.93 -0.71
N VAL A 94 17.53 12.05 -1.71
CA VAL A 94 16.75 12.32 -2.94
C VAL A 94 15.28 11.96 -2.76
N CYS A 95 14.99 10.73 -2.34
CA CYS A 95 13.61 10.29 -2.10
C CYS A 95 13.13 10.52 -0.67
N LYS A 96 14.01 10.98 0.24
CA LYS A 96 13.72 11.23 1.66
C LYS A 96 13.11 10.01 2.38
N GLY A 97 13.56 8.81 2.00
CA GLY A 97 13.02 7.56 2.51
C GLY A 97 11.83 6.99 1.73
N GLY A 98 11.31 7.73 0.74
CA GLY A 98 10.16 7.33 -0.06
C GLY A 98 10.39 6.17 -1.03
N ARG A 99 11.66 5.79 -1.26
CA ARG A 99 12.09 4.64 -2.11
C ARG A 99 11.70 4.74 -3.58
N LEU A 100 10.93 5.74 -3.98
CA LEU A 100 10.38 5.90 -5.30
C LEU A 100 11.02 7.07 -6.06
N LYS A 101 10.81 7.08 -7.38
CA LYS A 101 11.13 8.19 -8.27
C LYS A 101 10.32 9.43 -7.92
N LYS A 102 10.83 10.60 -8.32
CA LYS A 102 10.16 11.88 -8.05
C LYS A 102 8.82 11.96 -8.77
N GLU A 103 8.76 11.43 -9.99
CA GLU A 103 7.57 11.33 -10.82
C GLU A 103 6.48 10.51 -10.13
N SER A 104 6.83 9.38 -9.53
CA SER A 104 5.89 8.55 -8.76
C SER A 104 5.42 9.23 -7.47
N LEU A 105 6.29 9.97 -6.80
CA LEU A 105 5.97 10.72 -5.59
C LEU A 105 5.21 12.02 -5.87
N ALA A 106 5.15 12.47 -7.13
CA ALA A 106 4.36 13.62 -7.55
C ALA A 106 2.88 13.29 -7.76
N VAL A 107 2.51 12.00 -7.76
CA VAL A 107 1.12 11.57 -7.87
C VAL A 107 0.50 11.53 -6.48
N GLU A 108 -0.59 12.28 -6.31
CA GLU A 108 -1.27 12.47 -5.04
C GLU A 108 -2.72 11.95 -5.11
N VAL A 109 -3.20 11.45 -3.98
CA VAL A 109 -4.61 11.12 -3.74
C VAL A 109 -5.01 11.80 -2.43
N GLY A 110 -6.04 12.65 -2.47
CA GLY A 110 -6.42 13.46 -1.30
C GLY A 110 -5.32 14.42 -0.83
N GLY A 111 -4.48 14.90 -1.75
CA GLY A 111 -3.38 15.83 -1.45
C GLY A 111 -2.17 15.20 -0.75
N LYS A 112 -2.05 13.87 -0.75
CA LYS A 112 -0.88 13.14 -0.24
C LYS A 112 -0.40 12.12 -1.25
N ASN A 113 0.91 11.95 -1.38
CA ASN A 113 1.47 10.88 -2.21
C ASN A 113 1.47 9.52 -1.49
N ILE A 114 1.80 8.46 -2.24
CA ILE A 114 1.79 7.09 -1.71
C ILE A 114 2.69 6.88 -0.48
N PHE A 115 3.84 7.55 -0.42
CA PHE A 115 4.77 7.40 0.71
C PHE A 115 4.26 8.12 1.96
N GLU A 116 3.65 9.30 1.79
CA GLU A 116 3.04 10.06 2.87
C GLU A 116 1.88 9.29 3.49
N LEU A 117 0.98 8.75 2.64
CA LEU A 117 -0.12 7.89 3.10
C LEU A 117 0.41 6.64 3.82
N ALA A 118 1.39 5.94 3.24
CA ALA A 118 1.98 4.75 3.85
C ALA A 118 2.76 5.03 5.16
N SER A 119 3.15 6.29 5.39
CA SER A 119 3.83 6.74 6.60
C SER A 119 2.87 7.17 7.70
N LEU A 120 1.56 7.19 7.46
CA LEU A 120 0.59 7.39 8.53
C LEU A 120 0.46 6.12 9.38
N PRO A 121 0.23 6.25 10.70
CA PRO A 121 -0.25 5.15 11.52
C PRO A 121 -1.52 4.54 10.93
N VAL A 122 -1.66 3.22 11.01
CA VAL A 122 -2.79 2.47 10.42
C VAL A 122 -4.16 3.06 10.79
N ASN A 123 -4.38 3.49 12.03
CA ASN A 123 -5.65 4.12 12.41
C ASN A 123 -5.91 5.46 11.68
N GLN A 124 -4.88 6.28 11.52
CA GLN A 124 -4.99 7.54 10.78
C GLN A 124 -5.18 7.28 9.29
N LEU A 125 -4.50 6.27 8.75
CA LEU A 125 -4.63 5.86 7.35
C LEU A 125 -6.05 5.37 7.03
N ILE A 126 -6.68 4.61 7.93
CA ILE A 126 -8.09 4.22 7.78
C ILE A 126 -8.99 5.45 7.68
N ASN A 127 -8.82 6.44 8.56
CA ASN A 127 -9.61 7.67 8.54
C ASN A 127 -9.41 8.46 7.25
N GLU A 128 -8.19 8.57 6.75
CA GLU A 128 -7.90 9.24 5.47
C GLU A 128 -8.63 8.55 4.31
N PHE A 129 -8.56 7.22 4.24
CA PHE A 129 -9.30 6.48 3.22
C PHE A 129 -10.81 6.64 3.38
N ASP A 130 -11.38 6.65 4.59
CA ASP A 130 -12.82 6.87 4.78
C ASP A 130 -13.27 8.28 4.37
N LEU A 131 -12.37 9.27 4.40
CA LEU A 131 -12.64 10.66 4.01
C LEU A 131 -12.44 10.95 2.51
N PHE A 132 -11.83 10.03 1.75
CA PHE A 132 -11.68 10.23 0.32
C PHE A 132 -13.03 10.22 -0.40
N ASP A 133 -13.38 11.39 -0.94
CA ASP A 133 -14.55 11.59 -1.78
C ASP A 133 -14.08 11.77 -3.23
N PHE A 134 -14.39 10.79 -4.08
CA PHE A 134 -14.03 10.82 -5.49
C PHE A 134 -15.25 11.23 -6.33
N GLU A 135 -15.00 12.01 -7.38
CA GLU A 135 -16.08 12.42 -8.28
C GLU A 135 -16.69 11.20 -9.01
N ASN A 136 -18.02 11.09 -9.00
CA ASN A 136 -18.89 10.19 -9.78
C ASN A 136 -18.24 8.96 -10.46
N LYS A 137 -17.52 9.16 -11.58
CA LYS A 137 -16.90 8.07 -12.37
C LYS A 137 -15.73 7.41 -11.65
N GLN A 138 -14.90 8.20 -10.95
CA GLN A 138 -13.76 7.72 -10.17
C GLN A 138 -14.21 6.91 -8.96
N GLN A 139 -15.31 7.30 -8.30
CA GLN A 139 -15.85 6.60 -7.13
C GLN A 139 -16.18 5.13 -7.43
N LYS A 140 -16.75 4.82 -8.61
CA LYS A 140 -17.09 3.44 -8.98
C LYS A 140 -15.87 2.53 -9.08
N ILE A 141 -14.74 3.07 -9.52
CA ILE A 141 -13.47 2.34 -9.65
C ILE A 141 -12.79 2.24 -8.28
N ALA A 142 -12.66 3.39 -7.59
CA ALA A 142 -11.95 3.52 -6.33
C ALA A 142 -12.63 2.75 -5.19
N TYR A 143 -13.97 2.71 -5.15
CA TYR A 143 -14.73 2.12 -4.04
C TYR A 143 -14.32 0.67 -3.72
N LYS A 144 -14.13 -0.17 -4.74
CA LYS A 144 -13.71 -1.57 -4.52
C LYS A 144 -12.30 -1.65 -3.92
N ILE A 145 -11.39 -0.84 -4.41
CA ILE A 145 -9.99 -0.79 -3.97
C ILE A 145 -9.91 -0.24 -2.54
N GLN A 146 -10.59 0.88 -2.28
CA GLN A 146 -10.71 1.52 -0.97
C GLN A 146 -11.29 0.56 0.07
N LYS A 147 -12.39 -0.13 -0.25
CA LYS A 147 -13.00 -1.13 0.64
C LYS A 147 -12.03 -2.26 0.98
N GLU A 148 -11.28 -2.76 0.01
CA GLU A 148 -10.29 -3.82 0.22
C GLU A 148 -9.12 -3.34 1.10
N ILE A 149 -8.60 -2.14 0.84
CA ILE A 149 -7.55 -1.53 1.67
C ILE A 149 -8.02 -1.38 3.11
N ILE A 150 -9.18 -0.75 3.33
CA ILE A 150 -9.75 -0.53 4.67
C ILE A 150 -9.98 -1.87 5.39
N SER A 151 -10.49 -2.89 4.68
CA SER A 151 -10.69 -4.23 5.25
C SER A 151 -9.39 -4.80 5.83
N ARG A 152 -8.29 -4.75 5.07
CA ARG A 152 -6.97 -5.24 5.51
C ARG A 152 -6.39 -4.41 6.65
N LEU A 153 -6.52 -3.09 6.60
CA LEU A 153 -6.07 -2.20 7.66
C LEU A 153 -6.83 -2.45 8.98
N LYS A 154 -8.14 -2.70 8.91
CA LYS A 154 -8.95 -3.04 10.09
C LYS A 154 -8.53 -4.36 10.74
N VAL A 155 -8.00 -5.33 9.98
CA VAL A 155 -7.42 -6.55 10.57
C VAL A 155 -6.17 -6.21 11.40
N ILE A 156 -5.29 -5.36 10.88
CA ILE A 156 -4.09 -4.89 11.58
C ILE A 156 -4.48 -4.13 12.87
N GLU A 157 -5.52 -3.30 12.79
CA GLU A 157 -6.05 -2.57 13.96
C GLU A 157 -6.64 -3.52 15.03
N LYS A 158 -7.45 -4.51 14.63
CA LYS A 158 -8.01 -5.52 15.55
C LYS A 158 -6.93 -6.31 16.30
N LEU A 159 -5.78 -6.50 15.66
CA LEU A 159 -4.59 -7.12 16.25
C LEU A 159 -3.81 -6.21 17.23
N GLY A 160 -4.29 -4.99 17.47
CA GLY A 160 -3.64 -4.03 18.37
C GLY A 160 -2.40 -3.35 17.77
N MET A 161 -2.26 -3.37 16.44
CA MET A 161 -1.09 -2.84 15.74
C MET A 161 -1.41 -1.54 14.97
N SER A 162 -2.40 -0.78 15.45
CA SER A 162 -2.86 0.45 14.80
C SER A 162 -1.83 1.59 14.78
N TYR A 163 -0.83 1.55 15.65
CA TYR A 163 0.26 2.53 15.71
C TYR A 163 1.33 2.32 14.63
N LEU A 164 1.32 1.17 13.95
CA LEU A 164 2.32 0.86 12.92
C LEU A 164 2.11 1.70 11.67
N GLN A 165 3.20 1.98 10.98
CA GLN A 165 3.23 2.56 9.65
C GLN A 165 3.54 1.46 8.62
N LEU A 166 2.99 1.57 7.41
CA LEU A 166 3.25 0.60 6.34
C LEU A 166 4.68 0.70 5.79
N THR A 167 5.35 1.83 6.01
CA THR A 167 6.75 2.06 5.65
C THR A 167 7.76 1.45 6.62
N ARG A 168 7.32 0.95 7.78
CA ARG A 168 8.20 0.36 8.79
C ARG A 168 8.82 -0.94 8.26
N THR A 169 10.14 -1.09 8.42
CA THR A 169 10.87 -2.27 7.97
C THR A 169 10.58 -3.47 8.85
N THR A 170 10.49 -4.66 8.25
CA THR A 170 10.25 -5.92 8.97
C THR A 170 11.34 -6.23 10.00
N ALA A 171 12.58 -5.83 9.73
CA ALA A 171 13.71 -5.99 10.65
C ALA A 171 13.59 -5.18 11.94
N SER A 172 12.77 -4.12 11.96
CA SER A 172 12.54 -3.30 13.16
C SER A 172 11.40 -3.81 14.04
N LEU A 173 10.66 -4.83 13.60
CA LEU A 173 9.50 -5.37 14.33
C LEU A 173 9.95 -6.26 15.49
N SER A 174 9.26 -6.20 16.61
CA SER A 174 9.41 -7.20 17.66
C SER A 174 8.93 -8.56 17.18
N GLY A 175 9.39 -9.65 17.82
CA GLY A 175 8.93 -11.01 17.49
C GLY A 175 7.40 -11.16 17.54
N GLY A 176 6.76 -10.54 18.55
CA GLY A 176 5.30 -10.51 18.67
C GLY A 176 4.62 -9.69 17.57
N GLU A 177 5.17 -8.54 17.17
CA GLU A 177 4.66 -7.74 16.04
C GLU A 177 4.76 -8.51 14.72
N ALA A 178 5.90 -9.13 14.44
CA ALA A 178 6.11 -9.89 13.21
C ALA A 178 5.16 -11.08 13.10
N ARG A 179 4.93 -11.81 14.21
CA ARG A 179 3.98 -12.92 14.27
C ARG A 179 2.55 -12.46 14.02
N ARG A 180 2.12 -11.36 14.66
CA ARG A 180 0.78 -10.78 14.45
C ARG A 180 0.58 -10.27 13.04
N ILE A 181 1.59 -9.63 12.42
CA ILE A 181 1.50 -9.18 11.01
C ILE A 181 1.33 -10.37 10.08
N ARG A 182 2.05 -11.47 10.32
CA ARG A 182 1.89 -12.70 9.53
C ARG A 182 0.47 -13.24 9.65
N LEU A 183 -0.09 -13.28 10.86
CA LEU A 183 -1.48 -13.68 11.08
C LEU A 183 -2.46 -12.74 10.37
N ALA A 184 -2.24 -11.42 10.46
CA ALA A 184 -3.05 -10.40 9.77
C ALA A 184 -3.12 -10.66 8.26
N ALA A 185 -1.97 -10.97 7.66
CA ALA A 185 -1.88 -11.25 6.24
C ALA A 185 -2.71 -12.48 5.85
N GLN A 186 -2.71 -13.52 6.68
CA GLN A 186 -3.51 -14.74 6.43
C GLN A 186 -5.02 -14.48 6.53
N VAL A 187 -5.45 -13.77 7.57
CA VAL A 187 -6.86 -13.36 7.74
C VAL A 187 -7.29 -12.47 6.57
N GLY A 188 -6.46 -11.52 6.18
CA GLY A 188 -6.75 -10.59 5.08
C GLY A 188 -6.87 -11.23 3.70
N MET A 189 -6.42 -12.48 3.52
CA MET A 189 -6.60 -13.22 2.27
C MET A 189 -8.01 -13.82 2.13
N GLY A 190 -8.80 -13.89 3.21
CA GLY A 190 -10.17 -14.40 3.19
C GLY A 190 -10.28 -15.84 2.68
N LEU A 191 -9.26 -16.65 2.94
CA LEU A 191 -9.23 -18.06 2.51
C LEU A 191 -10.31 -18.85 3.26
N ARG A 192 -10.86 -19.87 2.58
CA ARG A 192 -11.84 -20.81 3.15
C ARG A 192 -11.39 -22.24 2.92
N GLY A 193 -11.73 -23.15 3.83
CA GLY A 193 -11.36 -24.56 3.75
C GLY A 193 -9.87 -24.83 3.99
N VAL A 194 -9.16 -23.92 4.66
CA VAL A 194 -7.74 -24.06 4.99
C VAL A 194 -7.59 -24.60 6.42
N LEU A 195 -6.60 -25.46 6.63
CA LEU A 195 -6.15 -25.87 7.96
C LEU A 195 -4.97 -24.98 8.39
N TYR A 196 -5.20 -24.14 9.38
CA TYR A 196 -4.16 -23.35 10.03
C TYR A 196 -3.58 -24.14 11.21
N VAL A 197 -2.26 -24.34 11.20
CA VAL A 197 -1.52 -24.95 12.33
C VAL A 197 -0.61 -23.88 12.93
N LEU A 198 -0.84 -23.53 14.18
CA LEU A 198 -0.06 -22.52 14.90
C LEU A 198 0.68 -23.16 16.08
N ASP A 199 1.97 -22.85 16.18
CA ASP A 199 2.84 -23.33 17.26
C ASP A 199 3.11 -22.20 18.25
N GLU A 200 2.58 -22.37 19.47
CA GLU A 200 2.64 -21.45 20.61
C GLU A 200 2.49 -19.96 20.23
N PRO A 201 1.37 -19.55 19.60
CA PRO A 201 1.19 -18.18 19.13
C PRO A 201 1.21 -17.12 20.24
N THR A 202 1.01 -17.50 21.51
CA THR A 202 0.97 -16.57 22.66
C THR A 202 2.34 -16.18 23.22
N ILE A 203 3.43 -16.88 22.87
CA ILE A 203 4.77 -16.56 23.39
C ILE A 203 5.11 -15.08 23.20
N GLY A 204 5.48 -14.41 24.30
CA GLY A 204 5.91 -13.01 24.29
C GLY A 204 4.76 -12.01 24.10
N LEU A 205 3.50 -12.44 24.18
CA LEU A 205 2.35 -11.55 24.21
C LEU A 205 1.99 -11.16 25.65
N HIS A 206 1.61 -9.90 25.81
CA HIS A 206 1.01 -9.43 27.05
C HIS A 206 -0.42 -9.98 27.19
N GLN A 207 -0.88 -10.28 28.41
CA GLN A 207 -2.21 -10.88 28.66
C GLN A 207 -3.37 -10.11 28.00
N ARG A 208 -3.28 -8.78 27.96
CA ARG A 208 -4.27 -7.91 27.29
C ARG A 208 -4.41 -8.20 25.79
N ASP A 209 -3.32 -8.57 25.12
CA ASP A 209 -3.33 -8.85 23.68
C ASP A 209 -3.71 -10.30 23.37
N ASN A 210 -3.64 -11.20 24.35
CA ASN A 210 -4.04 -12.59 24.20
C ASN A 210 -5.54 -12.72 23.86
N ALA A 211 -6.39 -11.95 24.53
CA ALA A 211 -7.83 -11.90 24.23
C ALA A 211 -8.12 -11.51 22.77
N ARG A 212 -7.30 -10.61 22.19
CA ARG A 212 -7.41 -10.20 20.78
C ARG A 212 -6.99 -11.33 19.84
N LEU A 213 -5.91 -12.03 20.16
CA LEU A 213 -5.45 -13.19 19.40
C LEU A 213 -6.52 -14.29 19.37
N ILE A 214 -7.07 -14.67 20.53
CA ILE A 214 -8.15 -15.66 20.63
C ILE A 214 -9.35 -15.26 19.77
N SER A 215 -9.75 -13.99 19.82
CA SER A 215 -10.87 -13.47 19.02
C SER A 215 -10.61 -13.60 17.51
N LEU A 216 -9.36 -13.46 17.07
CA LEU A 216 -8.99 -13.61 15.67
C LEU A 216 -8.90 -15.06 15.23
N LEU A 217 -8.41 -15.96 16.08
CA LEU A 217 -8.43 -17.40 15.79
C LEU A 217 -9.88 -17.88 15.60
N LYS A 218 -10.81 -17.38 16.43
CA LYS A 218 -12.25 -17.61 16.26
C LYS A 218 -12.78 -17.03 14.95
N ALA A 219 -12.40 -15.81 14.58
CA ALA A 219 -12.79 -15.23 13.30
C ALA A 219 -12.31 -16.05 12.10
N ILE A 220 -11.05 -16.55 12.12
CA ILE A 220 -10.52 -17.43 11.06
C ILE A 220 -11.35 -18.71 10.96
N ARG A 221 -11.65 -19.33 12.10
CA ARG A 221 -12.52 -20.52 12.18
C ARG A 221 -13.90 -20.23 11.60
N ASP A 222 -14.53 -19.15 12.02
CA ASP A 222 -15.90 -18.77 11.63
C ASP A 222 -16.02 -18.40 10.15
N GLU A 223 -14.92 -18.03 9.49
CA GLU A 223 -14.86 -17.86 8.04
C GLU A 223 -14.87 -19.20 7.25
N GLY A 224 -14.91 -20.34 7.94
CA GLY A 224 -14.99 -21.67 7.34
C GLY A 224 -13.62 -22.37 7.24
N ASN A 225 -12.73 -22.10 8.19
CA ASN A 225 -11.40 -22.72 8.27
C ASN A 225 -11.29 -23.59 9.52
N SER A 226 -10.32 -24.50 9.52
CA SER A 226 -9.92 -25.26 10.69
C SER A 226 -8.69 -24.65 11.31
N VAL A 227 -8.66 -24.49 12.63
CA VAL A 227 -7.54 -23.90 13.36
C VAL A 227 -7.08 -24.88 14.42
N VAL A 228 -5.83 -25.35 14.30
CA VAL A 228 -5.15 -26.21 15.27
C VAL A 228 -4.04 -25.38 15.90
N VAL A 229 -4.05 -25.31 17.23
CA VAL A 229 -3.11 -24.51 18.01
C VAL A 229 -2.44 -25.40 19.03
N VAL A 230 -1.10 -25.40 19.03
CA VAL A 230 -0.29 -25.96 20.12
C VAL A 230 -0.06 -24.83 21.12
N GLU A 231 -0.54 -24.98 22.34
CA GLU A 231 -0.47 -23.93 23.37
C GLU A 231 -0.33 -24.50 24.78
N HIS A 232 0.23 -23.66 25.65
CA HIS A 232 0.29 -23.88 27.10
C HIS A 232 -0.43 -22.77 27.87
N ASP A 233 -0.91 -21.71 27.19
CA ASP A 233 -1.66 -20.63 27.82
C ASP A 233 -3.09 -21.03 28.23
N GLU A 234 -3.42 -20.81 29.50
CA GLU A 234 -4.71 -21.20 30.10
C GLU A 234 -5.92 -20.52 29.44
N GLN A 235 -5.80 -19.24 29.05
CA GLN A 235 -6.93 -18.51 28.44
C GLN A 235 -7.26 -19.08 27.07
N THR A 236 -6.24 -19.45 26.29
CA THR A 236 -6.40 -20.05 24.97
C THR A 236 -6.99 -21.45 25.08
N ILE A 237 -6.49 -22.28 26.01
CA ILE A 237 -7.03 -23.61 26.29
C ILE A 237 -8.51 -23.54 26.68
N ARG A 238 -8.87 -22.64 27.61
CA ARG A 238 -10.27 -22.44 28.04
C ARG A 238 -11.19 -21.93 26.91
N ALA A 239 -10.64 -21.25 25.92
CA ALA A 239 -11.41 -20.68 24.82
C ALA A 239 -11.58 -21.64 23.62
N ALA A 240 -10.88 -22.77 23.62
CA ALA A 240 -10.89 -23.76 22.55
C ALA A 240 -12.24 -24.50 22.47
N ASP A 241 -12.69 -24.79 21.24
CA ASP A 241 -13.89 -25.61 21.03
C ASP A 241 -13.61 -27.10 21.32
N TYR A 242 -12.36 -27.53 21.16
CA TYR A 242 -11.90 -28.89 21.37
C TYR A 242 -10.47 -28.86 21.90
N ILE A 243 -10.17 -29.74 22.87
CA ILE A 243 -8.87 -29.84 23.53
C ILE A 243 -8.36 -31.27 23.34
N LEU A 244 -7.13 -31.39 22.85
CA LEU A 244 -6.38 -32.63 22.78
C LEU A 244 -5.17 -32.51 23.71
N ASP A 245 -5.17 -33.30 24.78
CA ASP A 245 -4.04 -33.38 25.70
C ASP A 245 -3.15 -34.56 25.30
N LEU A 246 -1.84 -34.31 25.17
CA LEU A 246 -0.84 -35.29 24.72
C LEU A 246 0.07 -35.63 25.91
N GLY A 247 0.10 -36.90 26.31
CA GLY A 247 0.84 -37.34 27.49
C GLY A 247 0.82 -38.86 27.69
N PRO A 248 1.33 -39.37 28.83
CA PRO A 248 1.63 -38.68 30.10
C PRO A 248 3.00 -37.98 30.21
N GLY A 249 3.85 -38.06 29.19
CA GLY A 249 5.17 -37.41 29.16
C GLY A 249 5.71 -37.31 27.74
N ALA A 250 6.88 -36.69 27.57
CA ALA A 250 7.55 -36.66 26.27
C ALA A 250 7.98 -38.08 25.86
N GLY A 251 7.85 -38.42 24.57
CA GLY A 251 8.35 -39.69 24.04
C GLY A 251 9.87 -39.81 24.19
N GLU A 252 10.36 -41.05 24.28
CA GLU A 252 11.80 -41.32 24.20
C GLU A 252 12.32 -41.00 22.79
N LYS A 253 13.47 -40.33 22.70
CA LYS A 253 14.09 -39.91 21.43
C LYS A 253 14.65 -41.06 20.62
#